data_AF-A0A0B6CW41-F1
#
_entry.id   AF-A0A0B6CW41-F1
#
_cell.length_a   1.000
_cell.length_b   1.000
_cell.length_c   1.000
_cell.angle_alpha   90.00
_cell.angle_beta   90.00
_cell.angle_gamma   90.00
#
_symmetry.space_group_name_H-M   'P 1'
#
loop_
_entity.id
_entity.type
_entity.pdbx_description
1 polymer ?
#
loop_
_entity_poly.entity_id
_entity_poly.type
_entity_poly.pdbx_seq_one_letter_code
_entity_poly.pdbx_strand_id
1 'polypeptide(L)'
;MEQLSTNTQELSELVLNISLIIYLIQFVPQIIYSTKNRKSLNNISMLTQFSLLIFTLCCIVQIVSLNLDWRLLVIAMGCLIGITIQQLQISFNNKRMPEVINLVFVMLITIAILAIRYKPNVMYMFTTILGILACFIYWLPQTYKNHKQKLFTGYCSLFIILAWLGFLCLLINSFLLYTPLNIKIGLVVITITIPLLIIQKLLYRNSKKIV
;
A
#
# COMPACT_ATOMS: atom_id res chain seq x y z
N MET A 1 -17.47 -6.51 26.15
CA MET A 1 -17.75 -6.44 24.70
C MET A 1 -19.14 -5.86 24.56
N GLU A 2 -19.24 -4.60 24.16
CA GLU A 2 -20.52 -3.96 23.86
C GLU A 2 -21.06 -4.60 22.57
N GLN A 3 -22.28 -5.15 22.61
CA GLN A 3 -22.90 -5.76 21.42
C GLN A 3 -23.16 -4.65 20.40
N LEU A 4 -22.41 -4.68 19.30
CA LEU A 4 -22.60 -3.77 18.17
C LEU A 4 -24.02 -3.95 17.63
N SER A 5 -24.69 -2.86 17.25
CA SER A 5 -26.01 -2.98 16.60
C SER A 5 -25.88 -3.73 15.26
N THR A 6 -26.91 -4.50 14.91
CA THR A 6 -26.97 -5.28 13.65
C THR A 6 -26.67 -4.42 12.43
N ASN A 7 -27.24 -3.21 12.38
CA ASN A 7 -27.00 -2.24 11.30
C ASN A 7 -25.51 -1.85 11.17
N THR A 8 -24.77 -1.78 12.28
CA THR A 8 -23.34 -1.43 12.27
C THR A 8 -22.49 -2.59 11.74
N GLN A 9 -22.88 -3.83 12.04
CA GLN A 9 -22.20 -5.03 11.53
C GLN A 9 -22.42 -5.17 10.02
N GLU A 10 -23.65 -5.02 9.54
CA GLU A 10 -23.97 -5.07 8.10
C GLU A 10 -23.24 -3.99 7.31
N LEU A 11 -23.21 -2.75 7.84
CA LEU A 11 -22.47 -1.65 7.22
C LEU A 11 -20.96 -1.95 7.18
N SER A 12 -20.41 -2.52 8.25
CA SER A 12 -19.01 -2.91 8.33
C SER A 12 -18.65 -3.94 7.25
N GLU A 13 -19.47 -4.98 7.09
CA GLU A 13 -19.27 -6.01 6.07
C GLU A 13 -19.37 -5.46 4.65
N LEU A 14 -20.35 -4.59 4.39
CA LEU A 14 -20.51 -3.92 3.11
C LEU A 14 -19.26 -3.09 2.76
N VAL A 15 -18.80 -2.25 3.69
CA VAL A 15 -17.62 -1.41 3.49
C VAL A 15 -16.36 -2.26 3.25
N LEU A 16 -16.20 -3.38 3.97
CA LEU A 16 -15.08 -4.30 3.77
C LEU A 16 -15.14 -4.98 2.40
N ASN A 17 -16.32 -5.40 1.93
CA ASN A 17 -16.51 -5.98 0.60
C ASN A 17 -16.22 -4.97 -0.52
N ILE A 18 -16.63 -3.70 -0.35
CA ILE A 18 -16.26 -2.63 -1.29
C ILE A 18 -14.75 -2.46 -1.32
N SER A 19 -14.09 -2.41 -0.15
CA SER A 19 -12.64 -2.28 -0.08
C SER A 19 -11.93 -3.45 -0.78
N LEU A 20 -12.43 -4.68 -0.62
CA LEU A 20 -11.91 -5.88 -1.26
C LEU A 20 -11.90 -5.74 -2.78
N ILE A 21 -13.03 -5.34 -3.37
CA ILE A 21 -13.15 -5.15 -4.81
C ILE A 21 -12.17 -4.07 -5.29
N ILE A 22 -12.10 -2.94 -4.60
CA ILE A 22 -11.21 -1.83 -4.94
C ILE A 22 -9.75 -2.29 -4.96
N TYR A 23 -9.29 -2.98 -3.92
CA TYR A 23 -7.90 -3.43 -3.81
C TYR A 23 -7.54 -4.51 -4.85
N LEU A 24 -8.48 -5.42 -5.18
CA LEU A 24 -8.26 -6.42 -6.22
C LEU A 24 -8.00 -5.80 -7.60
N ILE A 25 -8.68 -4.69 -7.91
CA ILE A 25 -8.49 -4.00 -9.20
C ILE A 25 -7.42 -2.89 -9.14
N GLN A 26 -7.02 -2.44 -7.95
CA GLN A 26 -6.19 -1.25 -7.75
C GLN A 26 -4.92 -1.25 -8.60
N PHE A 27 -4.18 -2.36 -8.62
CA PHE A 27 -2.89 -2.45 -9.32
C PHE A 27 -3.00 -2.62 -10.83
N VAL A 28 -4.14 -3.10 -11.35
CA VAL A 28 -4.38 -3.30 -12.79
C VAL A 28 -4.07 -2.03 -13.61
N PRO A 29 -4.64 -0.85 -13.30
CA PRO A 29 -4.32 0.36 -14.06
C PRO A 29 -2.85 0.78 -13.95
N GLN A 30 -2.17 0.51 -12.83
CA GLN A 30 -0.75 0.82 -12.69
C GLN A 30 0.11 -0.09 -13.56
N ILE A 31 -0.20 -1.38 -13.60
CA ILE A 31 0.51 -2.37 -14.42
C ILE A 31 0.35 -2.01 -15.90
N ILE A 32 -0.87 -1.74 -16.35
CA ILE A 32 -1.16 -1.32 -17.75
C ILE A 32 -0.44 -0.02 -18.08
N TYR A 33 -0.52 0.99 -17.20
CA TYR A 33 0.13 2.27 -17.39
C TYR A 33 1.65 2.13 -17.52
N SER A 34 2.26 1.30 -16.69
CA SER A 34 3.70 1.06 -16.67
C SER A 34 4.19 0.30 -17.91
N THR A 35 3.41 -0.68 -18.39
CA THR A 35 3.70 -1.39 -19.64
C THR A 35 3.67 -0.45 -20.84
N LYS A 36 2.66 0.43 -20.92
CA LYS A 36 2.52 1.41 -22.02
C LYS A 36 3.57 2.52 -21.94
N ASN A 37 3.90 2.99 -20.74
CA ASN A 37 4.79 4.14 -20.53
C ASN A 37 6.08 3.74 -19.84
N ARG A 38 6.90 2.86 -20.43
CA ARG A 38 8.13 2.32 -19.78
C ARG A 38 9.06 3.38 -19.14
N LYS A 39 9.13 4.60 -19.69
CA LYS A 39 9.90 5.71 -19.10
C LYS A 39 9.37 6.16 -17.72
N SER A 40 8.09 5.94 -17.41
CA SER A 40 7.49 6.25 -16.10
C SER A 40 8.09 5.43 -14.97
N LEU A 41 8.51 4.20 -15.24
CA LEU A 41 9.09 3.29 -14.26
C LEU A 41 10.34 3.88 -13.59
N ASN A 42 11.13 4.65 -14.34
CA ASN A 42 12.30 5.35 -13.81
C ASN A 42 11.94 6.46 -12.81
N ASN A 43 10.70 6.95 -12.85
CA ASN A 43 10.18 7.99 -11.96
C ASN A 43 9.48 7.43 -10.73
N ILE A 44 9.38 6.11 -10.62
CA ILE A 44 8.94 5.44 -9.39
C ILE A 44 10.10 5.42 -8.40
N SER A 45 9.84 5.80 -7.16
CA SER A 45 10.83 5.74 -6.08
C SER A 45 10.97 4.30 -5.60
N MET A 46 12.21 3.78 -5.63
CA MET A 46 12.51 2.46 -5.06
C MET A 46 12.19 2.39 -3.58
N LEU A 47 12.43 3.49 -2.85
CA LEU A 47 12.11 3.54 -1.42
C LEU A 47 10.61 3.42 -1.18
N THR A 48 9.77 4.00 -2.05
CA THR A 48 8.31 3.78 -1.99
C THR A 48 7.93 2.34 -2.28
N GLN A 49 8.57 1.68 -3.27
CA GLN A 49 8.32 0.25 -3.52
C GLN A 49 8.65 -0.61 -2.30
N PHE A 50 9.77 -0.33 -1.61
CA PHE A 50 10.10 -0.99 -0.35
C PHE A 50 9.12 -0.66 0.78
N SER A 51 8.71 0.60 0.94
CA SER A 51 7.71 0.99 1.95
C SER A 51 6.38 0.25 1.73
N LEU A 52 5.92 0.17 0.47
CA LEU A 52 4.71 -0.59 0.10
C LEU A 52 4.87 -2.07 0.47
N LEU A 53 5.99 -2.70 0.09
CA LEU A 53 6.27 -4.10 0.40
C LEU A 53 6.29 -4.34 1.91
N ILE A 54 7.12 -3.60 2.67
CA ILE A 54 7.30 -3.79 4.12
C ILE A 54 5.96 -3.63 4.84
N PHE A 55 5.18 -2.61 4.49
CA PHE A 55 3.86 -2.40 5.08
C PHE A 55 2.92 -3.57 4.77
N THR A 56 2.83 -4.00 3.51
CA THR A 56 1.98 -5.14 3.12
C THR A 56 2.40 -6.43 3.84
N LEU A 57 3.69 -6.70 3.96
CA LEU A 57 4.20 -7.86 4.70
C LEU A 57 3.85 -7.78 6.20
N CYS A 58 3.97 -6.59 6.81
CA CYS A 58 3.54 -6.37 8.19
C CYS A 58 2.03 -6.63 8.35
N CYS A 59 1.21 -6.16 7.41
CA CYS A 59 -0.23 -6.43 7.42
C CYS A 59 -0.53 -7.93 7.36
N ILE A 60 0.12 -8.68 6.46
CA ILE A 60 -0.09 -10.14 6.34
C ILE A 60 0.23 -10.83 7.67
N VAL A 61 1.39 -10.53 8.26
CA VAL A 61 1.80 -11.13 9.54
C VAL A 61 0.81 -10.78 10.65
N GLN A 62 0.37 -9.52 10.76
CA GLN A 62 -0.59 -9.09 11.78
C GLN A 62 -1.97 -9.75 11.59
N ILE A 63 -2.47 -9.81 10.35
CA ILE A 63 -3.75 -10.43 10.01
C ILE A 63 -3.75 -11.90 10.44
N VAL A 64 -2.69 -12.64 10.11
CA VAL A 64 -2.57 -14.05 10.50
C VAL A 64 -2.38 -14.20 12.01
N SER A 65 -1.54 -13.37 12.64
CA SER A 65 -1.25 -13.47 14.08
C SER A 65 -2.47 -13.16 14.96
N LEU A 66 -3.34 -12.24 14.52
CA LEU A 66 -4.56 -11.85 15.22
C LEU A 66 -5.81 -12.62 14.73
N ASN A 67 -5.66 -13.52 13.76
CA ASN A 67 -6.77 -14.23 13.12
C ASN A 67 -7.89 -13.27 12.65
N LEU A 68 -7.49 -12.18 11.96
CA LEU A 68 -8.44 -11.20 11.43
C LEU A 68 -9.20 -11.77 10.23
N ASP A 69 -10.25 -11.05 9.81
CA ASP A 69 -11.11 -11.42 8.69
C ASP A 69 -10.30 -11.80 7.43
N TRP A 70 -10.63 -12.94 6.82
CA TRP A 70 -9.95 -13.49 5.65
C TRP A 70 -9.93 -12.52 4.46
N ARG A 71 -10.92 -11.61 4.35
CA ARG A 71 -10.98 -10.59 3.29
C ARG A 71 -9.78 -9.65 3.36
N LEU A 72 -9.32 -9.31 4.57
CA LEU A 72 -8.12 -8.49 4.76
C LEU A 72 -6.86 -9.22 4.28
N LEU A 73 -6.79 -10.54 4.48
CA LEU A 73 -5.68 -11.35 3.97
C LEU A 73 -5.68 -11.36 2.44
N VAL A 74 -6.84 -11.53 1.80
CA VAL A 74 -6.97 -11.49 0.33
C VAL A 74 -6.56 -10.13 -0.22
N ILE A 75 -6.97 -9.04 0.43
CA ILE A 75 -6.53 -7.67 0.07
C ILE A 75 -5.01 -7.57 0.15
N ALA A 76 -4.41 -8.00 1.25
CA ALA A 76 -2.96 -7.90 1.45
C ALA A 76 -2.18 -8.76 0.45
N MET A 77 -2.65 -9.97 0.14
CA MET A 77 -2.05 -10.84 -0.88
C MET A 77 -2.19 -10.25 -2.29
N GLY A 78 -3.34 -9.66 -2.63
CA GLY A 78 -3.54 -8.95 -3.89
C GLY A 78 -2.57 -7.77 -4.05
N CYS A 79 -2.39 -6.97 -2.99
CA CYS A 79 -1.37 -5.93 -2.94
C CYS A 79 0.04 -6.49 -3.13
N LEU A 80 0.40 -7.59 -2.44
CA LEU A 80 1.72 -8.21 -2.56
C LEU A 80 2.01 -8.65 -4.00
N ILE A 81 1.04 -9.27 -4.67
CA ILE A 81 1.15 -9.65 -6.08
C ILE A 81 1.35 -8.41 -6.95
N GLY A 82 0.52 -7.37 -6.76
CA GLY A 82 0.60 -6.12 -7.51
C GLY A 82 1.97 -5.42 -7.37
N ILE A 83 2.48 -5.31 -6.13
CA ILE A 83 3.81 -4.74 -5.85
C ILE A 83 4.91 -5.59 -6.50
N THR A 84 4.79 -6.92 -6.43
CA THR A 84 5.79 -7.83 -7.03
C THR A 84 5.82 -7.69 -8.56
N ILE A 85 4.67 -7.64 -9.22
CA ILE A 85 4.60 -7.40 -10.68
C ILE A 85 5.22 -6.03 -11.01
N GLN A 86 4.91 -4.99 -10.23
CA GLN A 86 5.49 -3.67 -10.43
C GLN A 86 7.01 -3.66 -10.25
N GLN A 87 7.53 -4.36 -9.24
CA GLN A 87 8.97 -4.53 -9.00
C GLN A 87 9.66 -5.24 -10.18
N LEU A 88 9.04 -6.29 -10.72
CA LEU A 88 9.54 -6.97 -11.92
C LEU A 88 9.56 -6.03 -13.14
N GLN A 89 8.50 -5.26 -13.36
CA GLN A 89 8.47 -4.26 -14.43
C GLN A 89 9.61 -3.23 -14.30
N ILE A 90 9.85 -2.72 -13.08
CA ILE A 90 10.95 -1.79 -12.81
C ILE A 90 12.30 -2.45 -13.10
N SER A 91 12.52 -3.67 -12.59
CA SER A 91 13.77 -4.40 -12.76
C SER A 91 14.08 -4.69 -14.22
N PHE A 92 13.11 -5.18 -15.00
CA PHE A 92 13.32 -5.48 -16.42
C PHE A 92 13.53 -4.23 -17.26
N ASN A 93 12.96 -3.10 -16.85
CA ASN A 93 13.13 -1.83 -17.56
C ASN A 93 14.48 -1.15 -17.26
N ASN A 94 14.98 -1.27 -16.02
CA ASN A 94 16.19 -0.58 -15.60
C ASN A 94 17.41 -1.53 -15.58
N LYS A 95 18.10 -1.63 -16.72
CA LYS A 95 19.30 -2.48 -16.89
C LYS A 95 20.45 -2.19 -15.91
N ARG A 96 20.47 -1.01 -15.27
CA ARG A 96 21.50 -0.62 -14.29
C ARG A 96 21.08 -0.86 -12.84
N MET A 97 19.88 -1.40 -12.63
CA MET A 97 19.40 -1.68 -11.30
C MET A 97 20.22 -2.83 -10.68
N PRO A 98 20.86 -2.61 -9.52
CA PRO A 98 21.62 -3.65 -8.86
C PRO A 98 20.73 -4.86 -8.54
N GLU A 99 21.17 -6.07 -8.92
CA GLU A 99 20.45 -7.33 -8.65
C GLU A 99 20.15 -7.54 -7.17
N VAL A 100 21.02 -7.00 -6.29
CA VAL A 100 20.84 -7.01 -4.84
C VAL A 100 19.48 -6.45 -4.41
N ILE A 101 18.90 -5.52 -5.17
CA ILE A 101 17.60 -4.93 -4.82
C ILE A 101 16.47 -5.97 -4.92
N ASN A 102 16.46 -6.78 -5.99
CA ASN A 102 15.49 -7.86 -6.13
C ASN A 102 15.74 -8.96 -5.10
N LEU A 103 17.01 -9.24 -4.81
CA LEU A 103 17.38 -10.21 -3.78
C LEU A 103 16.86 -9.77 -2.41
N VAL A 104 17.02 -8.49 -2.02
CA VAL A 104 16.43 -7.93 -0.81
C VAL A 104 14.90 -8.04 -0.81
N PHE A 105 14.26 -7.79 -1.95
CA PHE A 105 12.81 -7.93 -2.09
C PHE A 105 12.33 -9.36 -1.79
N VAL A 106 13.00 -10.37 -2.37
CA VAL A 106 12.71 -11.79 -2.13
C VAL A 106 13.04 -12.21 -0.70
N MET A 107 14.15 -11.73 -0.13
CA MET A 107 14.51 -11.99 1.26
C MET A 107 13.43 -11.49 2.22
N LEU A 108 12.90 -10.28 2.02
CA LEU A 108 11.83 -9.74 2.86
C LEU A 108 10.56 -10.59 2.82
N ILE A 109 10.15 -11.05 1.63
CA ILE A 109 9.00 -11.96 1.49
C ILE A 109 9.25 -13.26 2.25
N THR A 110 10.45 -13.83 2.09
CA THR A 110 10.83 -15.09 2.76
C THR A 110 10.82 -14.94 4.28
N ILE A 111 11.38 -13.84 4.80
CA ILE A 111 11.36 -13.52 6.23
C ILE A 111 9.92 -13.39 6.74
N ALA A 112 9.03 -12.73 6.00
CA ALA A 112 7.64 -12.60 6.41
C ALA A 112 6.92 -13.96 6.48
N ILE A 113 7.16 -14.85 5.51
CA ILE A 113 6.60 -16.22 5.53
C ILE A 113 7.09 -16.99 6.75
N LEU A 114 8.38 -16.89 7.09
CA LEU A 114 8.94 -17.52 8.28
C LEU A 114 8.37 -16.92 9.57
N ALA A 115 8.20 -15.59 9.60
CA ALA A 115 7.66 -14.87 10.75
C ALA A 115 6.22 -15.28 11.07
N ILE A 116 5.40 -15.61 10.07
CA ILE A 116 4.03 -16.11 10.29
C ILE A 116 4.01 -17.38 11.16
N ARG A 117 5.00 -18.27 11.01
CA ARG A 117 5.08 -19.52 11.78
C ARG A 117 5.72 -19.37 13.15
N TYR A 118 6.44 -18.29 13.40
CA TYR A 118 7.29 -18.16 14.58
C TYR A 118 6.68 -17.23 15.63
N LYS A 119 6.44 -17.73 16.86
CA LYS A 119 6.01 -16.97 18.06
C LYS A 119 5.08 -15.77 17.74
N PRO A 120 3.77 -16.01 17.52
CA PRO A 120 2.85 -15.01 16.96
C PRO A 120 2.79 -13.70 17.76
N ASN A 121 2.86 -13.75 19.10
CA ASN A 121 2.81 -12.54 19.94
C ASN A 121 4.03 -11.62 19.76
N VAL A 122 5.23 -12.21 19.64
CA VAL A 122 6.46 -11.43 19.46
C VAL A 122 6.48 -10.82 18.07
N MET A 123 6.12 -11.61 17.05
CA MET A 123 6.06 -11.13 15.66
C MET A 123 4.98 -10.06 15.47
N TYR A 124 3.84 -10.18 16.15
CA TYR A 124 2.83 -9.14 16.17
C TYR A 124 3.38 -7.80 16.70
N MET A 125 4.15 -7.81 17.80
CA MET A 125 4.73 -6.57 18.35
C MET A 125 5.74 -5.93 17.38
N PHE A 126 6.66 -6.72 16.82
CA PHE A 126 7.64 -6.23 15.85
C PHE A 126 6.97 -5.66 14.59
N THR A 127 6.03 -6.40 14.02
CA THR A 127 5.32 -5.95 12.82
C THR A 127 4.37 -4.79 13.10
N THR A 128 3.87 -4.64 14.32
CA THR A 128 3.14 -3.43 14.73
C THR A 128 4.02 -2.20 14.65
N ILE A 129 5.20 -2.24 15.29
CA ILE A 129 6.12 -1.10 15.31
C ILE A 129 6.60 -0.76 13.89
N LEU A 130 7.05 -1.76 13.14
CA LEU A 130 7.49 -1.58 11.75
C LEU A 130 6.35 -1.09 10.85
N GLY A 131 5.14 -1.61 11.02
CA GLY A 131 3.97 -1.19 10.25
C GLY A 131 3.62 0.27 10.47
N ILE A 132 3.62 0.74 11.72
CA ILE A 132 3.38 2.17 12.03
C ILE A 132 4.47 3.04 11.42
N LEU A 133 5.75 2.67 11.58
CA LEU A 133 6.86 3.42 10.97
C LEU A 133 6.71 3.48 9.45
N ALA A 134 6.35 2.35 8.82
CA ALA A 134 6.10 2.27 7.39
C ALA A 134 4.96 3.19 6.93
N CYS A 135 3.89 3.37 7.73
CA CYS A 135 2.81 4.32 7.44
C CYS A 135 3.31 5.76 7.29
N PHE A 136 4.25 6.21 8.14
CA PHE A 136 4.81 7.56 8.06
C PHE A 136 5.67 7.78 6.82
N ILE A 137 6.41 6.75 6.39
CA ILE A 137 7.28 6.82 5.21
C ILE A 137 6.62 6.28 3.93
N TYR A 138 5.32 5.98 3.98
CA TYR A 138 4.63 5.18 2.96
C TYR A 138 4.72 5.83 1.57
N TRP A 139 4.26 7.09 1.46
CA TRP A 139 4.30 7.86 0.21
C TRP A 139 5.35 8.98 0.18
N LEU A 140 5.96 9.32 1.32
CA LEU A 140 6.92 10.42 1.41
C LEU A 140 8.06 10.34 0.38
N PRO A 141 8.69 9.18 0.13
CA PRO A 141 9.78 9.10 -0.85
C PRO A 141 9.33 9.44 -2.27
N GLN A 142 8.11 9.05 -2.66
CA GLN A 142 7.56 9.39 -3.97
C GLN A 142 7.20 10.86 -4.04
N THR A 143 6.56 11.40 -2.99
CA THR A 143 6.22 12.82 -2.89
C THR A 143 7.47 13.69 -3.02
N TYR A 144 8.55 13.33 -2.33
CA TYR A 144 9.84 14.01 -2.43
C TYR A 144 10.44 13.90 -3.84
N LYS A 145 10.45 12.69 -4.44
CA LYS A 145 10.98 12.48 -5.80
C LYS A 145 10.23 13.31 -6.84
N ASN A 146 8.90 13.31 -6.80
CA ASN A 146 8.07 14.13 -7.68
C ASN A 146 8.38 15.62 -7.52
N HIS A 147 8.54 16.09 -6.27
CA HIS A 147 8.86 17.48 -5.98
C HIS A 147 10.24 17.88 -6.54
N LYS A 148 11.26 17.03 -6.35
CA LYS A 148 12.61 17.26 -6.88
C LYS A 148 12.63 17.28 -8.41
N GLN A 149 11.86 16.40 -9.05
CA GLN A 149 11.78 16.30 -10.51
C GLN A 149 10.82 17.33 -11.14
N LYS A 150 9.98 18.01 -10.32
CA LYS A 150 8.84 18.83 -10.76
C LYS A 150 7.96 18.12 -11.81
N LEU A 151 7.82 16.79 -11.66
CA LEU A 151 7.16 15.92 -12.61
C LEU A 151 6.39 14.82 -11.88
N PHE A 152 5.16 14.56 -12.31
CA PHE A 152 4.34 13.45 -11.80
C PHE A 152 4.05 12.44 -12.92
N THR A 153 4.96 11.49 -13.12
CA THR A 153 4.76 10.43 -14.13
C THR A 153 4.95 9.02 -13.60
N GLY A 154 5.44 8.81 -12.37
CA GLY A 154 5.70 7.46 -11.86
C GLY A 154 4.43 6.60 -11.70
N TYR A 155 3.33 7.19 -11.24
CA TYR A 155 2.10 6.46 -10.92
C TYR A 155 0.88 6.94 -11.73
N CYS A 156 0.03 5.99 -12.12
CA CYS A 156 -1.26 6.22 -12.76
C CYS A 156 -2.22 6.92 -11.79
N SER A 157 -3.05 7.85 -12.28
CA SER A 157 -4.04 8.53 -11.41
C SER A 157 -5.04 7.55 -10.83
N LEU A 158 -5.54 6.63 -11.67
CA LEU A 158 -6.58 5.70 -11.26
C LEU A 158 -6.08 4.77 -10.15
N PHE A 159 -4.83 4.33 -10.22
CA PHE A 159 -4.18 3.57 -9.13
C PHE A 159 -4.19 4.34 -7.81
N ILE A 160 -3.84 5.63 -7.82
CA ILE A 160 -3.79 6.47 -6.61
C ILE A 160 -5.20 6.71 -6.04
N ILE A 161 -6.16 6.99 -6.92
CA ILE A 161 -7.56 7.23 -6.52
C ILE A 161 -8.15 5.95 -5.90
N LEU A 162 -7.95 4.79 -6.54
CA LEU A 162 -8.40 3.51 -6.01
C LEU A 162 -7.70 3.19 -4.68
N ALA A 163 -6.40 3.44 -4.55
CA ALA A 163 -5.69 3.28 -3.29
C ALA A 163 -6.31 4.14 -2.18
N TRP A 164 -6.61 5.42 -2.47
CA TRP A 164 -7.21 6.33 -1.51
C TRP A 164 -8.62 5.87 -1.07
N LEU A 165 -9.47 5.51 -2.03
CA LEU A 165 -10.81 5.00 -1.75
C LEU A 165 -10.77 3.69 -0.94
N GLY A 166 -9.85 2.78 -1.27
CA GLY A 166 -9.63 1.54 -0.53
C GLY A 166 -9.24 1.81 0.93
N PHE A 167 -8.29 2.72 1.16
CA PHE A 167 -7.88 3.12 2.51
C PHE A 167 -8.99 3.83 3.29
N LEU A 168 -9.82 4.65 2.63
CA LEU A 168 -11.01 5.25 3.25
C LEU A 168 -12.00 4.18 3.72
N CYS A 169 -12.28 3.18 2.89
CA CYS A 169 -13.14 2.07 3.29
C CYS A 169 -12.55 1.31 4.50
N LEU A 170 -11.26 0.99 4.48
CA LEU A 170 -10.60 0.33 5.61
C LEU A 170 -10.62 1.19 6.88
N LEU A 171 -10.46 2.52 6.75
CA LEU A 171 -10.53 3.45 7.87
C LEU A 171 -11.94 3.47 8.47
N ILE A 172 -12.99 3.61 7.65
CA ILE A 172 -14.38 3.58 8.09
C ILE A 172 -14.67 2.24 8.80
N ASN A 173 -14.30 1.12 8.18
CA ASN A 173 -14.45 -0.21 8.77
C ASN A 173 -13.76 -0.31 10.14
N SER A 174 -12.55 0.26 10.28
CA SER A 174 -11.81 0.24 11.53
C SER A 174 -12.51 1.00 12.67
N PHE A 175 -13.30 2.03 12.37
CA PHE A 175 -14.10 2.76 13.35
C PHE A 175 -15.42 2.06 13.69
N LEU A 176 -16.00 1.33 12.74
CA LEU A 176 -17.23 0.55 12.96
C LEU A 176 -16.96 -0.66 13.85
N LEU A 177 -15.81 -1.30 13.72
CA LEU A 177 -15.41 -2.45 14.56
C LEU A 177 -14.42 -2.06 15.66
N TYR A 178 -14.30 -2.90 16.69
CA TYR A 178 -13.21 -2.79 17.66
C TYR A 178 -11.88 -3.18 16.99
N THR A 179 -11.24 -2.21 16.35
CA THR A 179 -9.90 -2.37 15.78
C THR A 179 -8.86 -1.76 16.72
N PRO A 180 -7.72 -2.43 16.96
CA PRO A 180 -6.60 -1.89 17.72
C PRO A 180 -6.17 -0.47 17.30
N LEU A 181 -5.86 0.39 18.28
CA LEU A 181 -5.59 1.81 18.07
C LEU A 181 -4.39 2.08 17.13
N ASN A 182 -3.35 1.26 17.22
CA ASN A 182 -2.19 1.26 16.32
C ASN A 182 -2.60 1.16 14.84
N ILE A 183 -3.52 0.25 14.51
CA ILE A 183 -4.00 0.06 13.14
C ILE A 183 -4.78 1.30 12.69
N LYS A 184 -5.67 1.83 13.56
CA LYS A 184 -6.42 3.06 13.29
C LYS A 184 -5.51 4.24 12.95
N ILE A 185 -4.50 4.49 13.78
CA ILE A 185 -3.52 5.58 13.56
C ILE A 185 -2.82 5.40 12.22
N GLY A 186 -2.37 4.19 11.89
CA GLY A 186 -1.73 3.89 10.62
C GLY A 186 -2.62 4.20 9.41
N LEU A 187 -3.89 3.79 9.47
CA LEU A 187 -4.88 4.06 8.42
C LEU A 187 -5.16 5.56 8.26
N VAL A 188 -5.27 6.32 9.35
CA VAL A 188 -5.42 7.78 9.30
C VAL A 188 -4.23 8.43 8.59
N VAL A 189 -3.01 8.08 8.98
CA VAL A 189 -1.78 8.64 8.39
C VAL A 189 -1.72 8.35 6.88
N ILE A 190 -1.99 7.12 6.45
CA ILE A 190 -1.96 6.78 5.02
C ILE A 190 -3.06 7.51 4.25
N THR A 191 -4.26 7.60 4.82
CA THR A 191 -5.41 8.27 4.17
C THR A 191 -5.16 9.76 3.95
N ILE A 192 -4.41 10.42 4.85
CA ILE A 192 -4.02 11.83 4.72
C ILE A 192 -2.86 12.03 3.75
N THR A 193 -1.92 11.07 3.66
CA THR A 193 -0.73 11.22 2.82
C THR A 193 -0.98 10.94 1.33
N ILE A 194 -1.92 10.05 0.97
CA ILE A 194 -2.24 9.75 -0.44
C ILE A 194 -2.73 10.99 -1.22
N PRO A 195 -3.63 11.85 -0.68
CA PRO A 195 -4.05 13.09 -1.33
C PRO A 195 -2.91 14.02 -1.74
N LEU A 196 -1.77 14.00 -1.03
CA LEU A 196 -0.60 14.80 -1.40
C LEU A 196 -0.10 14.46 -2.81
N LEU A 197 -0.15 13.20 -3.22
CA LEU A 197 0.22 12.77 -4.57
C LEU A 197 -0.79 13.27 -5.62
N ILE A 198 -2.08 13.26 -5.29
CA ILE A 198 -3.13 13.78 -6.17
C ILE A 198 -2.92 15.28 -6.41
N ILE A 199 -2.68 16.04 -5.34
CA ILE A 199 -2.39 17.48 -5.40
C ILE A 199 -1.13 17.75 -6.24
N GLN A 200 -0.03 17.05 -5.98
CA GLN A 200 1.21 17.21 -6.77
C GLN A 200 0.97 16.96 -8.27
N LYS A 201 0.15 15.96 -8.60
CA LYS A 201 -0.18 15.66 -9.99
C LYS A 201 -0.94 16.81 -10.67
N LEU A 202 -1.89 17.42 -9.97
CA LEU A 202 -2.64 18.57 -10.48
C LEU A 202 -1.73 19.78 -10.68
N LEU A 203 -0.87 20.08 -9.71
CA LEU A 203 0.08 21.20 -9.79
C LEU A 203 1.05 21.05 -10.97
N TYR A 204 1.67 19.89 -11.15
CA TYR A 204 2.65 19.67 -12.22
C TYR A 204 2.02 19.41 -13.60
N ARG A 205 0.71 19.17 -13.68
CA ARG A 205 -0.02 19.17 -14.96
C ARG A 205 -0.19 20.58 -15.49
N ASN A 206 -0.45 21.55 -14.61
CA ASN A 206 -0.68 22.94 -14.98
C ASN A 206 0.63 23.68 -15.31
N SER A 207 1.74 23.33 -14.65
CA SER A 207 3.05 23.94 -14.95
C SER A 207 3.55 23.65 -16.37
N LYS A 208 3.17 22.52 -16.98
CA LYS A 208 3.50 22.20 -18.38
C LYS A 208 2.68 23.00 -19.41
N LYS A 209 1.62 23.68 -19.00
CA LYS A 209 0.81 24.53 -19.88
C LYS A 209 1.23 26.01 -19.86
N ILE A 210 2.16 26.38 -18.98
CA ILE A 210 2.59 27.77 -18.74
C ILE A 210 4.00 28.03 -19.35
N VAL A 211 4.54 27.08 -20.10
CA VAL A 211 5.79 27.21 -20.86
C VAL A 211 5.50 27.05 -22.34
#